data_AF-A0A7S0RU78-F1
#
_entry.id   AF-A0A7S0RU78-F1
#
_cell.length_a   1.000
_cell.length_b   1.000
_cell.length_c   1.000
_cell.angle_alpha   90.00
_cell.angle_beta   90.00
_cell.angle_gamma   90.00
#
_symmetry.space_group_name_H-M   'P 1'
#
loop_
_entity.id
_entity.type
_entity.pdbx_description
1 polymer ?
#
loop_
_entity_poly.entity_id
_entity_poly.type
_entity_poly.pdbx_seq_one_letter_code
_entity_poly.pdbx_strand_id
1 'polypeptide(L)'
;EVRGGAWVVVETAINPEKIEMYAAEVCRCNVLETDALVALKFKDAELVRLMHRLDPSLAALAPPEQRRREEHLLRVYRGVANLFAEMHDTPEVLLAKKMIKGVVPWGESRSFFARQLRRRLAQEDLKAWARTAWPGEGEEQRARQAVGDLLEHVESIVLQGGEVRVDTVDVNAYMAKLRKKYLAKTIAALAEEDPELAKETLMKLSLSTK
;
A
#
# COMPACT_ATOMS: atom_id res chain seq x y z
N GLU A 1 18.12 -4.01 -3.92
CA GLU A 1 17.87 -3.12 -2.77
C GLU A 1 17.30 -1.79 -3.26
N VAL A 2 16.68 -1.02 -2.38
CA VAL A 2 16.23 0.35 -2.68
C VAL A 2 16.66 1.24 -1.52
N ARG A 3 17.36 2.34 -1.78
CA ARG A 3 17.97 3.18 -0.74
C ARG A 3 17.65 4.65 -0.93
N GLY A 4 17.56 5.37 0.18
CA GLY A 4 17.53 6.83 0.22
C GLY A 4 16.59 7.46 -0.82
N GLY A 5 17.16 8.33 -1.67
CA GLY A 5 16.40 9.06 -2.69
C GLY A 5 15.69 8.18 -3.72
N ALA A 6 16.21 6.97 -3.99
CA ALA A 6 15.57 6.05 -4.93
C ALA A 6 14.20 5.56 -4.42
N TRP A 7 14.03 5.43 -3.10
CA TRP A 7 12.73 5.12 -2.51
C TRP A 7 11.75 6.28 -2.69
N VAL A 8 12.20 7.49 -2.40
CA VAL A 8 11.36 8.70 -2.37
C VAL A 8 10.66 8.94 -3.71
N VAL A 9 11.33 8.65 -4.83
CA VAL A 9 10.78 8.88 -6.18
C VAL A 9 9.84 7.79 -6.68
N VAL A 10 9.74 6.64 -5.98
CA VAL A 10 8.85 5.53 -6.36
C VAL A 10 7.80 5.21 -5.28
N GLU A 11 7.71 6.04 -4.25
CA GLU A 11 6.89 5.77 -3.08
C GLU A 11 5.39 5.76 -3.41
N THR A 12 4.65 4.85 -2.76
CA THR A 12 3.19 4.73 -2.91
C THR A 12 2.45 6.06 -2.59
N ALA A 13 3.00 6.89 -1.70
CA ALA A 13 2.45 8.19 -1.34
C ALA A 13 2.30 9.15 -2.54
N ILE A 14 3.09 8.97 -3.61
CA ILE A 14 2.99 9.77 -4.84
C ILE A 14 1.63 9.57 -5.50
N ASN A 15 1.16 8.33 -5.59
CA ASN A 15 -0.17 8.01 -6.11
C ASN A 15 -0.72 6.76 -5.41
N PRO A 16 -1.36 6.93 -4.23
CA PRO A 16 -1.84 5.82 -3.41
C PRO A 16 -2.93 4.99 -4.08
N GLU A 17 -3.61 5.55 -5.09
CA GLU A 17 -4.66 4.83 -5.80
C GLU A 17 -4.13 3.86 -6.84
N LYS A 18 -2.96 4.13 -7.42
CA LYS A 18 -2.43 3.40 -8.57
C LYS A 18 -1.18 2.60 -8.23
N ILE A 19 -0.35 3.11 -7.33
CA ILE A 19 0.91 2.47 -6.95
C ILE A 19 0.64 1.48 -5.81
N GLU A 20 1.10 0.25 -5.98
CA GLU A 20 1.21 -0.73 -4.90
C GLU A 20 2.63 -1.28 -4.89
N MET A 21 3.25 -1.30 -3.70
CA MET A 21 4.63 -1.71 -3.55
C MET A 21 4.74 -3.00 -2.73
N TYR A 22 5.61 -3.89 -3.20
CA TYR A 22 5.89 -5.20 -2.61
C TYR A 22 7.41 -5.39 -2.54
N ALA A 23 7.87 -6.22 -1.62
CA ALA A 23 9.28 -6.54 -1.48
C ALA A 23 9.51 -8.05 -1.59
N ALA A 24 10.66 -8.45 -2.15
CA ALA A 24 11.13 -9.83 -2.05
C ALA A 24 11.66 -10.13 -0.63
N GLU A 25 11.71 -11.39 -0.25
CA GLU A 25 12.22 -11.85 1.05
C GLU A 25 13.68 -11.46 1.32
N VAL A 26 14.51 -11.41 0.26
CA VAL A 26 15.91 -10.99 0.33
C VAL A 26 16.10 -9.48 0.14
N CYS A 27 15.02 -8.71 0.02
CA CYS A 27 15.12 -7.27 -0.20
C CYS A 27 15.80 -6.58 0.99
N ARG A 28 16.51 -5.49 0.69
CA ARG A 28 17.05 -4.57 1.70
C ARG A 28 16.64 -3.16 1.33
N CYS A 29 16.13 -2.42 2.32
CA CYS A 29 15.70 -1.05 2.11
C CYS A 29 15.85 -0.22 3.38
N ASN A 30 16.56 0.89 3.28
CA ASN A 30 16.68 1.90 4.31
C ASN A 30 17.21 3.21 3.70
N VAL A 31 17.30 4.25 4.52
CA VAL A 31 17.78 5.57 4.08
C VAL A 31 19.23 5.50 3.61
N LEU A 32 20.08 4.79 4.33
CA LEU A 32 21.50 4.62 4.02
C LEU A 32 21.84 3.13 3.87
N GLU A 33 22.97 2.86 3.25
CA GLU A 33 23.63 1.56 3.35
C GLU A 33 24.10 1.31 4.78
N THR A 34 24.18 0.03 5.15
CA THR A 34 24.52 -0.43 6.49
C THR A 34 25.87 0.12 6.95
N ASP A 35 26.90 0.04 6.10
CA ASP A 35 28.25 0.52 6.42
C ASP A 35 28.27 2.03 6.69
N ALA A 36 27.55 2.81 5.87
CA ALA A 36 27.44 4.26 6.05
C ALA A 36 26.67 4.62 7.34
N LEU A 37 25.62 3.87 7.65
CA LEU A 37 24.86 4.05 8.90
C LEU A 37 25.72 3.75 10.13
N VAL A 38 26.50 2.67 10.09
CA VAL A 38 27.39 2.27 11.17
C VAL A 38 28.53 3.26 11.35
N ALA A 39 29.15 3.73 10.27
CA ALA A 39 30.17 4.78 10.35
C ALA A 39 29.63 6.09 10.98
N LEU A 40 28.35 6.41 10.73
CA LEU A 40 27.71 7.60 11.27
C LEU A 40 27.29 7.45 12.74
N LYS A 41 26.62 6.34 13.09
CA LYS A 41 25.97 6.13 14.40
C LYS A 41 26.78 5.32 15.40
N PHE A 42 27.59 4.37 14.94
CA PHE A 42 28.37 3.45 15.75
C PHE A 42 29.86 3.79 15.67
N LYS A 43 30.20 5.01 16.13
CA LYS A 43 31.59 5.44 16.25
C LYS A 43 32.35 4.57 17.25
N ASP A 44 33.66 4.56 17.15
CA ASP A 44 34.53 3.71 17.99
C ASP A 44 34.26 3.87 19.49
N ALA A 45 33.97 5.09 19.95
CA ALA A 45 33.61 5.32 21.36
C ALA A 45 32.33 4.59 21.80
N GLU A 46 31.31 4.52 20.93
CA GLU A 46 30.08 3.76 21.20
C GLU A 46 30.32 2.26 21.16
N LEU A 47 31.16 1.79 20.23
CA LEU A 47 31.54 0.38 20.15
C LEU A 47 32.33 -0.05 21.38
N VAL A 48 33.28 0.75 21.86
CA VAL A 48 34.01 0.49 23.10
C VAL A 48 33.06 0.44 24.30
N ARG A 49 32.09 1.35 24.39
CA ARG A 49 31.03 1.26 25.43
C ARG A 49 30.24 -0.04 25.34
N LEU A 50 29.91 -0.49 24.13
CA LEU A 50 29.22 -1.77 23.91
C LEU A 50 30.08 -2.95 24.38
N MET A 51 31.38 -2.93 24.09
CA MET A 51 32.32 -3.97 24.52
C MET A 51 32.36 -4.07 26.04
N HIS A 52 32.50 -2.94 26.74
CA HIS A 52 32.52 -2.92 28.21
C HIS A 52 31.20 -3.38 28.83
N ARG A 53 30.08 -3.22 28.13
CA ARG A 53 28.78 -3.70 28.59
C ARG A 53 28.59 -5.20 28.37
N LEU A 54 29.11 -5.75 27.28
CA LEU A 54 28.83 -7.13 26.85
C LEU A 54 29.95 -8.12 27.18
N ASP A 55 31.18 -7.64 27.40
CA ASP A 55 32.35 -8.45 27.69
C ASP A 55 32.89 -8.13 29.10
N PRO A 56 32.42 -8.86 30.14
CA PRO A 56 32.94 -8.72 31.51
C PRO A 56 34.44 -9.03 31.62
N SER A 57 34.99 -9.85 30.72
CA SER A 57 36.41 -10.21 30.75
C SER A 57 37.29 -9.03 30.31
N LEU A 58 36.79 -8.18 29.42
CA LEU A 58 37.46 -6.94 29.03
C LEU A 58 37.52 -5.94 30.20
N ALA A 59 36.43 -5.82 30.96
CA ALA A 59 36.36 -4.91 32.11
C ALA A 59 37.27 -5.32 33.28
N ALA A 60 37.66 -6.60 33.35
CA ALA A 60 38.54 -7.15 34.37
C ALA A 60 40.05 -6.98 34.05
N LEU A 61 40.41 -6.56 32.83
CA LEU A 61 41.79 -6.40 32.40
C LEU A 61 42.41 -5.10 32.92
N ALA A 62 43.74 -5.09 33.09
CA ALA A 62 44.48 -3.88 33.42
C ALA A 62 44.51 -2.90 32.22
N PRO A 63 44.61 -1.57 32.44
CA PRO A 63 44.49 -0.56 31.38
C PRO A 63 45.33 -0.77 30.09
N PRO A 64 46.61 -1.20 30.14
CA PRO A 64 47.38 -1.40 28.90
C PRO A 64 46.94 -2.65 28.11
N GLU A 65 46.50 -3.71 28.79
CA GLU A 65 46.01 -4.93 28.16
C GLU A 65 44.58 -4.75 27.63
N GLN A 66 43.78 -4.01 28.38
CA GLN A 66 42.42 -3.61 28.01
C GLN A 66 42.42 -2.84 26.69
N ARG A 67 43.27 -1.81 26.53
CA ARG A 67 43.36 -1.05 25.27
C ARG A 67 43.75 -1.90 24.07
N ARG A 68 44.74 -2.81 24.23
CA ARG A 68 45.13 -3.74 23.16
C ARG A 68 43.98 -4.67 22.77
N ARG A 69 43.18 -5.09 23.75
CA ARG A 69 42.02 -5.95 23.52
C ARG A 69 40.87 -5.18 22.85
N GLU A 70 40.61 -3.93 23.26
CA GLU A 70 39.65 -3.03 22.61
C GLU A 70 39.99 -2.84 21.13
N GLU A 71 41.25 -2.54 20.80
CA GLU A 71 41.72 -2.40 19.42
C GLU A 71 41.47 -3.64 18.56
N HIS A 72 41.71 -4.83 19.13
CA HIS A 72 41.44 -6.09 18.44
C HIS A 72 39.94 -6.35 18.25
N LEU A 73 39.14 -6.06 19.27
CA LEU A 73 37.70 -6.29 19.27
C LEU A 73 36.94 -5.29 18.38
N LEU A 74 37.48 -4.09 18.14
CA LEU A 74 36.84 -3.05 17.31
C LEU A 74 36.40 -3.58 15.95
N ARG A 75 37.23 -4.36 15.25
CA ARG A 75 36.87 -4.93 13.94
C ARG A 75 35.67 -5.89 14.05
N VAL A 76 35.65 -6.73 15.08
CA VAL A 76 34.56 -7.69 15.30
C VAL A 76 33.26 -6.95 15.64
N TYR A 77 33.33 -5.97 16.55
CA TYR A 77 32.18 -5.18 16.97
C TYR A 77 31.62 -4.30 15.85
N ARG A 78 32.45 -3.80 14.92
CA ARG A 78 31.96 -3.16 13.69
C ARG A 78 31.15 -4.13 12.83
N GLY A 79 31.62 -5.37 12.67
CA GLY A 79 30.85 -6.41 11.98
C GLY A 79 29.52 -6.73 12.66
N VAL A 80 29.50 -6.80 13.99
CA VAL A 80 28.26 -6.96 14.77
C VAL A 80 27.32 -5.76 14.59
N ALA A 81 27.86 -4.54 14.60
CA ALA A 81 27.07 -3.33 14.37
C ALA A 81 26.47 -3.30 12.95
N ASN A 82 27.20 -3.78 11.95
CA ASN A 82 26.69 -3.95 10.59
C ASN A 82 25.53 -4.95 10.55
N LEU A 83 25.71 -6.15 11.13
CA LEU A 83 24.62 -7.14 11.21
C LEU A 83 23.39 -6.57 11.93
N PHE A 84 23.60 -5.84 13.02
CA PHE A 84 22.52 -5.16 13.74
C PHE A 84 21.81 -4.12 12.86
N ALA A 85 22.55 -3.32 12.10
CA ALA A 85 21.97 -2.37 11.16
C ALA A 85 21.22 -3.07 10.01
N GLU A 86 21.73 -4.18 9.47
CA GLU A 86 21.05 -4.97 8.43
C GLU A 86 19.70 -5.52 8.89
N MET A 87 19.54 -5.87 10.18
CA MET A 87 18.26 -6.33 10.73
C MET A 87 17.14 -5.28 10.59
N HIS A 88 17.50 -3.99 10.55
CA HIS A 88 16.54 -2.91 10.33
C HIS A 88 16.17 -2.69 8.86
N ASP A 89 16.93 -3.25 7.93
CA ASP A 89 16.75 -3.08 6.48
C ASP A 89 15.83 -4.15 5.88
N THR A 90 15.29 -5.05 6.71
CA THR A 90 14.51 -6.22 6.32
C THR A 90 13.12 -5.85 5.78
N PRO A 91 12.58 -6.64 4.83
CA PRO A 91 11.26 -6.37 4.26
C PRO A 91 10.13 -6.48 5.29
N GLU A 92 10.31 -7.28 6.35
CA GLU A 92 9.36 -7.39 7.47
C GLU A 92 9.24 -6.07 8.23
N VAL A 93 10.35 -5.33 8.41
CA VAL A 93 10.34 -4.01 9.02
C VAL A 93 9.58 -3.00 8.14
N LEU A 94 9.76 -3.07 6.82
CA LEU A 94 9.01 -2.24 5.87
C LEU A 94 7.50 -2.54 5.95
N LEU A 95 7.14 -3.81 6.05
CA LEU A 95 5.75 -4.24 6.18
C LEU A 95 5.14 -3.77 7.51
N ALA A 96 5.86 -3.91 8.62
CA ALA A 96 5.43 -3.42 9.93
C ALA A 96 5.20 -1.90 9.94
N LYS A 97 6.02 -1.15 9.20
CA LYS A 97 5.86 0.29 8.97
C LYS A 97 4.77 0.64 7.95
N LYS A 98 4.10 -0.35 7.36
CA LYS A 98 3.07 -0.21 6.32
C LYS A 98 3.56 0.51 5.05
N MET A 99 4.86 0.42 4.77
CA MET A 99 5.50 1.03 3.60
C MET A 99 5.30 0.19 2.34
N ILE A 100 5.12 -1.12 2.51
CA ILE A 100 4.79 -2.08 1.45
C ILE A 100 3.48 -2.81 1.82
N LYS A 101 2.81 -3.37 0.81
CA LYS A 101 1.58 -4.15 0.97
C LYS A 101 1.85 -5.59 1.43
N GLY A 102 3.00 -6.14 1.09
CA GLY A 102 3.37 -7.50 1.44
C GLY A 102 4.76 -7.89 0.98
N VAL A 103 5.26 -8.97 1.57
CA VAL A 103 6.48 -9.66 1.14
C VAL A 103 6.08 -10.79 0.20
N VAL A 104 6.71 -10.87 -0.96
CA VAL A 104 6.39 -11.85 -2.01
C VAL A 104 7.63 -12.69 -2.29
N PRO A 105 7.62 -14.00 -1.97
CA PRO A 105 8.71 -14.90 -2.31
C PRO A 105 8.95 -14.95 -3.82
N TRP A 106 10.22 -15.02 -4.22
CA TRP A 106 10.57 -14.92 -5.64
C TRP A 106 9.95 -16.05 -6.47
N GLY A 107 9.92 -17.27 -5.93
CA GLY A 107 9.38 -18.46 -6.62
C GLY A 107 7.88 -18.36 -6.94
N GLU A 108 7.11 -17.62 -6.15
CA GLU A 108 5.66 -17.44 -6.34
C GLU A 108 5.30 -16.09 -6.99
N SER A 109 6.29 -15.24 -7.23
CA SER A 109 6.09 -13.85 -7.70
C SER A 109 5.22 -13.77 -8.96
N ARG A 110 5.45 -14.65 -9.94
CA ARG A 110 4.70 -14.65 -11.21
C ARG A 110 3.20 -14.88 -11.00
N SER A 111 2.83 -15.94 -10.27
CA SER A 111 1.42 -16.28 -10.03
C SER A 111 0.76 -15.27 -9.11
N PHE A 112 1.50 -14.74 -8.14
CA PHE A 112 1.05 -13.64 -7.28
C PHE A 112 0.71 -12.39 -8.09
N PHE A 113 1.66 -11.85 -8.86
CA PHE A 113 1.45 -10.61 -9.61
C PHE A 113 0.45 -10.78 -10.76
N ALA A 114 0.36 -11.96 -11.39
CA ALA A 114 -0.68 -12.22 -12.39
C ALA A 114 -2.10 -12.10 -11.79
N ARG A 115 -2.33 -12.68 -10.60
CA ARG A 115 -3.61 -12.54 -9.89
C ARG A 115 -3.84 -11.11 -9.43
N GLN A 116 -2.81 -10.49 -8.85
CA GLN A 116 -2.90 -9.13 -8.33
C GLN A 116 -3.23 -8.12 -9.44
N LEU A 117 -2.58 -8.23 -10.60
CA LEU A 117 -2.83 -7.35 -11.74
C LEU A 117 -4.28 -7.50 -12.24
N ARG A 118 -4.77 -8.74 -12.42
CA ARG A 118 -6.16 -8.99 -12.82
C ARG A 118 -7.14 -8.36 -11.84
N ARG A 119 -6.90 -8.53 -10.53
CA ARG A 119 -7.70 -7.92 -9.47
C ARG A 119 -7.73 -6.39 -9.60
N ARG A 120 -6.57 -5.77 -9.86
CA ARG A 120 -6.45 -4.30 -9.96
C ARG A 120 -7.11 -3.74 -11.22
N LEU A 121 -6.99 -4.43 -12.36
CA LEU A 121 -7.70 -4.04 -13.57
C LEU A 121 -9.21 -4.12 -13.38
N ALA A 122 -9.71 -5.21 -12.78
CA ALA A 122 -11.13 -5.35 -12.46
C ALA A 122 -11.64 -4.23 -11.52
N GLN A 123 -10.85 -3.83 -10.52
CA GLN A 123 -11.19 -2.70 -9.65
C GLN A 123 -11.27 -1.38 -10.44
N GLU A 124 -10.36 -1.15 -11.39
CA GLU A 124 -10.36 0.06 -12.20
C GLU A 124 -11.52 0.12 -13.19
N ASP A 125 -11.85 -1.01 -13.81
CA ASP A 125 -13.03 -1.14 -14.66
C ASP A 125 -14.31 -0.87 -13.86
N LEU A 126 -14.41 -1.44 -12.66
CA LEU A 126 -15.54 -1.22 -11.77
C LEU A 126 -15.69 0.25 -11.36
N LYS A 127 -14.57 0.93 -11.07
CA LYS A 127 -14.59 2.38 -10.85
C LYS A 127 -15.10 3.12 -12.09
N ALA A 128 -14.60 2.79 -13.27
CA ALA A 128 -15.02 3.44 -14.51
C ALA A 128 -16.54 3.26 -14.78
N TRP A 129 -17.09 2.09 -14.51
CA TRP A 129 -18.54 1.85 -14.62
C TRP A 129 -19.33 2.59 -13.55
N ALA A 130 -18.83 2.64 -12.31
CA ALA A 130 -19.48 3.39 -11.23
C ALA A 130 -19.54 4.88 -11.54
N ARG A 131 -18.47 5.44 -12.14
CA ARG A 131 -18.42 6.82 -12.64
C ARG A 131 -19.45 7.08 -13.73
N THR A 132 -19.63 6.11 -14.64
CA THR A 132 -20.64 6.20 -15.70
C THR A 132 -22.07 6.11 -15.14
N ALA A 133 -22.28 5.30 -14.11
CA ALA A 133 -23.58 5.12 -13.46
C ALA A 133 -23.96 6.30 -12.54
N TRP A 134 -22.98 7.02 -11.99
CA TRP A 134 -23.15 8.20 -11.15
C TRP A 134 -22.18 9.31 -11.60
N PRO A 135 -22.54 10.08 -12.64
CA PRO A 135 -21.73 11.21 -13.08
C PRO A 135 -21.97 12.44 -12.20
N GLY A 136 -20.91 13.07 -11.67
CA GLY A 136 -20.99 14.34 -10.94
C GLY A 136 -20.63 14.27 -9.45
N GLU A 137 -21.36 14.98 -8.59
CA GLU A 137 -20.95 15.13 -7.19
C GLU A 137 -20.83 13.81 -6.43
N GLY A 138 -19.69 13.62 -5.77
CA GLY A 138 -19.37 12.42 -4.99
C GLY A 138 -19.01 11.21 -5.84
N GLU A 139 -18.81 11.38 -7.15
CA GLU A 139 -18.42 10.32 -8.10
C GLU A 139 -17.27 9.45 -7.59
N GLU A 140 -16.16 10.06 -7.17
CA GLU A 140 -14.98 9.30 -6.71
C GLU A 140 -15.25 8.53 -5.40
N GLN A 141 -16.05 9.11 -4.49
CA GLN A 141 -16.46 8.42 -3.26
C GLN A 141 -17.38 7.23 -3.57
N ARG A 142 -18.29 7.38 -4.54
CA ARG A 142 -19.17 6.30 -5.00
C ARG A 142 -18.42 5.22 -5.74
N ALA A 143 -17.44 5.58 -6.58
CA ALA A 143 -16.57 4.62 -7.24
C ALA A 143 -15.78 3.79 -6.23
N ARG A 144 -15.22 4.43 -5.19
CA ARG A 144 -14.54 3.72 -4.08
C ARG A 144 -15.50 2.82 -3.29
N GLN A 145 -16.72 3.28 -3.02
CA GLN A 145 -17.73 2.48 -2.33
C GLN A 145 -18.14 1.26 -3.15
N ALA A 146 -18.37 1.42 -4.46
CA ALA A 146 -18.71 0.34 -5.37
C ALA A 146 -17.63 -0.75 -5.38
N VAL A 147 -16.36 -0.35 -5.39
CA VAL A 147 -15.24 -1.30 -5.25
C VAL A 147 -15.29 -2.03 -3.93
N GLY A 148 -15.55 -1.34 -2.82
CA GLY A 148 -15.66 -1.97 -1.49
C GLY A 148 -16.80 -2.99 -1.42
N ASP A 149 -17.99 -2.62 -1.88
CA ASP A 149 -19.20 -3.46 -1.83
C ASP A 149 -19.07 -4.73 -2.70
N LEU A 150 -18.30 -4.67 -3.79
CA LEU A 150 -18.12 -5.78 -4.74
C LEU A 150 -16.75 -6.46 -4.62
N LEU A 151 -15.92 -6.07 -3.64
CA LEU A 151 -14.54 -6.54 -3.53
C LEU A 151 -14.46 -8.05 -3.33
N GLU A 152 -15.27 -8.60 -2.43
CA GLU A 152 -15.31 -10.04 -2.13
C GLU A 152 -15.69 -10.86 -3.38
N HIS A 153 -16.62 -10.34 -4.18
CA HIS A 153 -17.03 -10.96 -5.43
C HIS A 153 -15.91 -10.94 -6.48
N VAL A 154 -15.23 -9.80 -6.62
CA VAL A 154 -14.04 -9.65 -7.49
C VAL A 154 -12.94 -10.64 -7.06
N GLU A 155 -12.70 -10.76 -5.76
CA GLU A 155 -11.68 -11.67 -5.22
C GLU A 155 -12.04 -13.13 -5.47
N SER A 156 -13.31 -13.52 -5.29
CA SER A 156 -13.79 -14.87 -5.61
C SER A 156 -13.61 -15.22 -7.09
N ILE A 157 -13.95 -14.31 -8.01
CA ILE A 157 -13.78 -14.54 -9.46
C ILE A 157 -12.30 -14.71 -9.82
N VAL A 158 -11.43 -13.83 -9.31
CA VAL A 158 -10.00 -13.87 -9.60
C VAL A 158 -9.36 -15.15 -9.05
N LEU A 159 -9.80 -15.64 -7.89
CA LEU A 159 -9.34 -16.90 -7.30
C LEU A 159 -9.74 -18.13 -8.12
N GLN A 160 -10.92 -18.10 -8.74
CA GLN A 160 -11.40 -19.17 -9.63
C GLN A 160 -10.76 -19.11 -11.03
N GLY A 161 -9.86 -18.15 -11.28
CA GLY A 161 -9.22 -17.95 -12.58
C GLY A 161 -10.12 -17.29 -13.63
N GLY A 162 -11.27 -16.77 -13.21
CA GLY A 162 -12.18 -16.03 -14.07
C GLY A 162 -11.71 -14.60 -14.34
N GLU A 163 -12.19 -14.03 -15.43
CA GLU A 163 -12.10 -12.59 -15.68
C GLU A 163 -13.34 -11.91 -15.12
N VAL A 164 -13.16 -10.84 -14.35
CA VAL A 164 -14.27 -9.98 -13.96
C VAL A 164 -14.67 -9.18 -15.19
N ARG A 165 -15.87 -9.46 -15.71
CA ARG A 165 -16.47 -8.71 -16.82
C ARG A 165 -17.68 -7.93 -16.33
N VAL A 166 -17.96 -6.82 -17.02
CA VAL A 166 -19.14 -5.96 -16.78
C VAL A 166 -20.42 -6.79 -16.73
N ASP A 167 -20.47 -7.81 -17.59
CA ASP A 167 -21.66 -8.63 -17.83
C ASP A 167 -21.94 -9.65 -16.72
N THR A 168 -21.13 -9.67 -15.67
CA THR A 168 -21.47 -10.43 -14.47
C THR A 168 -22.76 -9.89 -13.85
N VAL A 169 -23.70 -10.80 -13.58
CA VAL A 169 -25.08 -10.48 -13.18
C VAL A 169 -25.10 -9.56 -11.96
N ASP A 170 -24.20 -9.78 -11.00
CA ASP A 170 -24.14 -9.04 -9.75
C ASP A 170 -23.64 -7.60 -9.93
N VAL A 171 -22.67 -7.37 -10.81
CA VAL A 171 -22.15 -6.03 -11.11
C VAL A 171 -23.21 -5.20 -11.82
N ASN A 172 -23.88 -5.78 -12.81
CA ASN A 172 -24.96 -5.09 -13.54
C ASN A 172 -26.13 -4.70 -12.64
N ALA A 173 -26.56 -5.60 -11.74
CA ALA A 173 -27.62 -5.32 -10.79
C ALA A 173 -27.24 -4.17 -9.83
N TYR A 174 -26.01 -4.17 -9.33
CA TYR A 174 -25.50 -3.09 -8.48
C TYR A 174 -25.45 -1.76 -9.23
N MET A 175 -24.94 -1.74 -10.46
CA MET A 175 -24.86 -0.53 -11.28
C MET A 175 -26.24 0.04 -11.61
N ALA A 176 -27.22 -0.80 -11.92
CA ALA A 176 -28.60 -0.36 -12.13
C ALA A 176 -29.18 0.30 -10.87
N LYS A 177 -28.93 -0.29 -9.70
CA LYS A 177 -29.34 0.28 -8.40
C LYS A 177 -28.67 1.62 -8.14
N LEU A 178 -27.38 1.75 -8.44
CA LEU A 178 -26.62 2.99 -8.27
C LEU A 178 -27.16 4.10 -9.19
N ARG A 179 -27.40 3.79 -10.46
CA ARG A 179 -27.98 4.72 -11.44
C ARG A 179 -29.39 5.17 -11.06
N LYS A 180 -30.23 4.27 -10.54
CA LYS A 180 -31.56 4.62 -10.03
C LYS A 180 -31.48 5.63 -8.88
N LYS A 181 -30.54 5.44 -7.95
CA LYS A 181 -30.31 6.38 -6.84
C LYS A 181 -29.81 7.74 -7.36
N TYR A 182 -28.93 7.75 -8.36
CA TYR A 182 -28.43 8.97 -8.98
C TYR A 182 -29.59 9.79 -9.55
N LEU A 183 -30.40 9.18 -10.43
CA LEU A 183 -31.53 9.84 -11.06
C LEU A 183 -32.52 10.40 -10.04
N ALA A 184 -32.83 9.64 -8.98
CA ALA A 184 -33.70 10.13 -7.91
C ALA A 184 -33.14 11.38 -7.21
N LYS A 185 -31.83 11.41 -6.92
CA LYS A 185 -31.17 12.57 -6.32
C LYS A 185 -31.16 13.77 -7.27
N THR A 186 -30.84 13.56 -8.55
CA THR A 186 -30.80 14.62 -9.56
C THR A 186 -32.18 15.23 -9.77
N ILE A 187 -33.23 14.40 -9.87
CA ILE A 187 -34.61 14.89 -9.99
C ILE A 187 -35.01 15.70 -8.75
N ALA A 188 -34.66 15.24 -7.55
CA ALA A 188 -34.95 15.97 -6.32
C ALA A 188 -34.25 17.33 -6.28
N ALA A 189 -32.96 17.39 -6.65
CA ALA A 189 -32.20 18.63 -6.70
C ALA A 189 -32.79 19.63 -7.72
N LEU A 190 -33.11 19.16 -8.93
CA LEU A 190 -33.75 20.01 -9.96
C LEU A 190 -35.13 20.52 -9.52
N ALA A 191 -35.88 19.71 -8.75
CA ALA A 191 -37.18 20.12 -8.21
C ALA A 191 -37.07 21.13 -7.06
N GLU A 192 -35.96 21.12 -6.30
CA GLU A 192 -35.66 22.16 -5.32
C GLU A 192 -35.28 23.48 -5.99
N GLU A 193 -34.58 23.44 -7.13
CA GLU A 193 -34.22 24.64 -7.90
C GLU A 193 -35.42 25.31 -8.59
N ASP A 194 -36.30 24.54 -9.24
CA ASP A 194 -37.53 25.05 -9.88
C ASP A 194 -38.76 24.16 -9.60
N PRO A 195 -39.55 24.49 -8.55
CA PRO A 195 -40.70 23.69 -8.15
C PRO A 195 -41.85 23.70 -9.17
N GLU A 196 -42.05 24.80 -9.89
CA GLU A 196 -43.15 24.96 -10.84
C GLU A 196 -42.88 24.15 -12.11
N LEU A 197 -41.66 24.23 -12.64
CA LEU A 197 -41.25 23.42 -13.78
C LEU A 197 -41.29 21.92 -13.48
N ALA A 198 -40.88 21.51 -12.28
CA ALA A 198 -40.97 20.12 -11.83
C ALA A 198 -42.42 19.62 -11.81
N LYS A 199 -43.35 20.42 -11.29
CA LYS A 199 -44.78 20.10 -11.25
C LYS A 199 -45.39 19.99 -12.64
N GLU A 200 -45.08 20.92 -13.55
CA GLU A 200 -45.55 20.86 -14.95
C GLU A 200 -45.02 19.62 -15.68
N THR A 201 -43.74 19.30 -15.47
CA THR A 201 -43.09 18.14 -16.11
C THR A 201 -43.69 16.81 -15.60
N LEU A 202 -43.97 16.71 -14.30
CA LEU A 202 -44.66 15.56 -13.73
C LEU A 202 -46.09 15.40 -14.27
N MET A 203 -46.84 16.51 -14.45
CA MET A 203 -48.15 16.45 -15.12
C MET A 203 -48.02 15.93 -16.55
N LYS A 204 -47.06 16.41 -17.34
CA LYS A 204 -46.82 15.92 -18.72
C LYS A 204 -46.45 14.43 -18.76
N LEU A 205 -45.60 13.95 -17.85
CA LEU A 205 -45.21 12.54 -17.77
C LEU A 205 -46.39 11.62 -17.39
N SER A 206 -47.27 12.07 -16.48
CA SER A 206 -48.46 11.31 -16.07
C SER A 206 -49.55 11.24 -17.15
N LEU A 207 -49.60 12.22 -18.06
CA LEU A 207 -50.50 12.22 -19.21
C LEU A 207 -49.96 11.37 -20.38
N SER A 208 -48.64 11.23 -20.49
CA SER A 208 -47.95 10.47 -21.56
C SER A 208 -47.87 8.95 -21.31
N THR A 209 -48.14 8.50 -20.07
CA THR A 209 -48.09 7.08 -19.67
C THR A 209 -49.44 6.36 -19.75
N LYS A 210 -50.47 7.00 -20.33
CA LYS A 210 -51.74 6.38 -20.73
C LYS A 210 -51.75 6.12 -22.23
#